data_AF-A0A838H4Q4-F1
#
_entry.id   AF-A0A838H4Q4-F1
#
_cell.length_a   1.000
_cell.length_b   1.000
_cell.length_c   1.000
_cell.angle_alpha   90.00
_cell.angle_beta   90.00
_cell.angle_gamma   90.00
#
_symmetry.space_group_name_H-M   'P 1'
#
loop_
_entity.id
_entity.type
_entity.pdbx_description
1 polymer ?
#
loop_
_entity_poly.entity_id
_entity_poly.type
_entity_poly.pdbx_seq_one_letter_code
_entity_poly.pdbx_strand_id
1 'polypeptide(L)' 'MSVADEPEAWPVTRSRQEYHGAVVGIRVDTLELAGETFDREVMTHPGAVAILALDDDDRVLLLSQYRHGAGRRMVELPAG' A
#
# COMPACT_ATOMS: atom_id res chain seq x y z
N MET A 1 2.06 -13.37 -25.20
CA MET A 1 1.38 -12.71 -24.06
C MET A 1 2.48 -12.12 -23.20
N SER A 2 2.48 -10.81 -22.98
CA SER A 2 3.36 -10.18 -22.01
C SER A 2 2.71 -10.25 -20.63
N VAL A 3 3.50 -10.50 -19.60
CA VAL A 3 3.05 -10.34 -18.21
C VAL A 3 3.26 -8.87 -17.86
N ALA A 4 2.18 -8.11 -17.89
CA ALA A 4 2.17 -6.71 -17.52
C ALA A 4 0.86 -6.40 -16.80
N ASP A 5 0.88 -5.38 -15.96
CA ASP A 5 -0.34 -4.88 -15.32
C ASP A 5 -1.21 -4.18 -16.36
N GLU A 6 -2.52 -4.43 -16.30
CA GLU A 6 -3.52 -3.74 -17.11
C GLU A 6 -4.44 -2.94 -16.19
N PRO A 7 -4.72 -1.66 -16.50
CA PRO A 7 -5.63 -0.88 -15.68
C PRO A 7 -7.05 -1.43 -15.82
N GLU A 8 -7.64 -1.84 -14.71
CA GLU A 8 -9.04 -2.23 -14.60
C GLU A 8 -9.71 -1.46 -13.45
N ALA A 9 -10.96 -1.05 -13.66
CA ALA A 9 -11.76 -0.38 -12.64
C ALA A 9 -13.20 -0.90 -12.70
N TRP A 10 -13.76 -1.19 -11.53
CA TRP A 10 -15.18 -1.53 -11.40
C TRP A 10 -15.96 -0.32 -10.86
N PRO A 11 -17.22 -0.12 -11.29
CA PRO A 11 -18.05 0.95 -10.77
C PRO A 11 -18.16 0.89 -9.24
N VAL A 12 -17.82 2.01 -8.60
CA VAL A 12 -18.04 2.23 -7.17
C VAL A 12 -19.37 2.96 -7.02
N THR A 13 -20.36 2.31 -6.43
CA THR A 13 -21.72 2.88 -6.25
C THR A 13 -21.85 3.64 -4.94
N ARG A 14 -21.01 3.33 -3.95
CA ARG A 14 -20.95 4.02 -2.66
C ARG A 14 -19.58 3.90 -2.04
N SER A 15 -19.15 4.97 -1.35
CA SER A 15 -17.97 4.97 -0.51
C SER A 15 -18.29 5.52 0.88
N ARG A 16 -17.72 4.92 1.92
CA ARG A 16 -17.85 5.36 3.31
C ARG A 16 -16.53 5.23 4.06
N GLN A 17 -16.18 6.25 4.83
CA GLN A 17 -15.02 6.20 5.71
C GLN A 17 -15.43 5.56 7.04
N GLU A 18 -14.88 4.39 7.36
CA GLU A 18 -15.17 3.70 8.62
C GLU A 18 -14.16 4.08 9.71
N TYR A 19 -12.92 4.37 9.33
CA TYR A 19 -11.87 4.79 10.25
C TYR A 19 -10.91 5.79 9.62
N HIS A 20 -10.52 6.84 10.34
CA HIS A 20 -9.49 7.78 9.91
C HIS A 20 -8.49 8.03 11.04
N GLY A 21 -7.26 7.58 10.86
CA GLY A 21 -6.15 7.78 11.79
C GLY A 21 -5.13 8.80 11.27
N ALA A 22 -4.05 8.98 12.02
CA ALA A 22 -3.02 9.97 11.69
C ALA A 22 -2.23 9.66 10.40
N VAL A 23 -2.07 8.38 10.05
CA VAL A 23 -1.28 7.93 8.90
C VAL A 23 -2.12 7.07 7.94
N VAL A 24 -2.97 6.20 8.48
CA VAL A 24 -3.81 5.29 7.70
C VAL A 24 -5.29 5.47 8.03
N GLY A 25 -6.14 5.08 7.08
CA GLY A 25 -7.58 5.01 7.24
C GLY A 25 -8.15 3.74 6.62
N ILE A 26 -9.41 3.45 6.90
CA ILE A 26 -10.20 2.38 6.27
C ILE A 26 -11.42 3.00 5.62
N ARG A 27 -11.55 2.80 4.31
CA ARG A 27 -12.72 3.13 3.49
C ARG A 27 -13.40 1.85 3.05
N VAL A 28 -14.73 1.80 3.08
CA VAL A 28 -15.50 0.74 2.46
C VAL A 28 -16.11 1.25 1.17
N ASP A 29 -15.78 0.58 0.07
CA ASP A 29 -16.35 0.84 -1.25
C ASP A 29 -17.33 -0.29 -1.61
N THR A 30 -18.55 0.07 -2.00
CA THR A 30 -19.53 -0.86 -2.58
C THR A 30 -19.30 -0.87 -4.09
N LEU A 31 -18.92 -2.04 -4.61
CA LEU A 31 -18.65 -2.26 -6.04
C LEU A 31 -19.84 -2.91 -6.71
N GLU A 32 -20.03 -2.65 -8.00
CA GLU A 32 -21.01 -3.35 -8.85
C GLU A 32 -20.29 -4.10 -9.98
N LEU A 33 -20.56 -5.39 -10.11
CA LEU A 33 -20.02 -6.23 -11.17
C LEU A 33 -21.08 -7.21 -11.66
N ALA A 34 -21.35 -7.21 -12.97
CA ALA A 34 -22.31 -8.12 -13.60
C ALA A 34 -23.71 -8.14 -12.93
N GLY A 35 -24.14 -7.02 -12.35
CA GLY A 35 -25.44 -6.88 -11.67
C GLY A 35 -25.44 -7.31 -10.20
N GLU A 36 -24.30 -7.74 -9.65
CA GLU A 36 -24.13 -8.03 -8.23
C GLU A 36 -23.39 -6.90 -7.53
N THR A 37 -23.74 -6.64 -6.26
CA THR A 37 -23.07 -5.64 -5.42
C THR A 37 -22.38 -6.29 -4.23
N PHE A 38 -21.20 -5.79 -3.89
CA PHE A 38 -20.44 -6.26 -2.74
C PHE A 38 -19.51 -5.18 -2.18
N ASP A 39 -19.24 -5.26 -0.88
CA ASP A 39 -18.36 -4.32 -0.17
C ASP A 39 -16.89 -4.78 -0.22
N ARG A 40 -15.98 -3.81 -0.26
CA ARG A 40 -14.54 -3.98 -0.10
C ARG A 40 -13.99 -2.97 0.90
N GLU A 41 -13.28 -3.48 1.90
CA GLU A 41 -12.48 -2.66 2.81
C GLU A 41 -11.14 -2.33 2.15
N VAL A 42 -10.85 -1.03 2.07
CA VAL A 42 -9.67 -0.47 1.44
C VAL A 42 -8.89 0.32 2.48
N MET A 43 -7.65 -0.09 2.75
CA MET A 43 -6.72 0.73 3.53
C MET A 43 -6.24 1.91 2.69
N THR A 44 -6.42 3.12 3.22
CA THR A 44 -5.90 4.34 2.62
C THR A 44 -4.58 4.73 3.29
N HIS A 45 -3.54 5.00 2.50
CA HIS A 45 -2.23 5.48 2.94
C HIS A 45 -1.80 6.65 2.04
N PRO A 46 -1.06 7.65 2.53
CA PRO A 46 -0.57 8.77 1.70
C PRO A 46 0.43 8.38 0.59
N GLY A 47 0.68 7.09 0.36
CA GLY A 47 1.79 6.59 -0.45
C GLY A 47 3.12 6.54 0.31
N ALA A 48 4.14 5.95 -0.31
CA ALA A 48 5.50 5.89 0.21
C ALA A 48 6.49 5.71 -0.96
N VAL A 49 7.75 6.08 -0.75
CA VAL A 49 8.86 5.86 -1.68
C VAL A 49 9.98 5.13 -0.95
N ALA A 50 10.62 4.17 -1.62
CA ALA A 50 11.85 3.54 -1.16
C ALA A 50 13.03 3.98 -2.03
N ILE A 51 14.20 4.15 -1.41
CA ILE A 51 15.44 4.55 -2.09
C ILE A 51 16.44 3.39 -2.00
N LEU A 52 16.95 2.96 -3.15
CA LEU A 52 18.10 2.07 -3.25
C LEU A 52 19.34 2.92 -3.54
N ALA A 53 20.14 3.19 -2.51
CA ALA A 53 21.41 3.90 -2.66
C ALA A 53 22.56 2.88 -2.83
N LEU A 54 23.31 3.03 -3.92
CA LEU A 54 24.49 2.23 -4.25
C LEU A 54 25.75 3.10 -4.14
N ASP A 55 26.83 2.54 -3.60
CA ASP A 55 28.16 3.15 -3.65
C ASP A 55 28.98 2.65 -4.85
N ASP A 56 30.22 3.15 -4.99
CA ASP A 56 31.13 2.78 -6.09
C ASP A 56 31.57 1.30 -6.04
N ASP A 57 31.33 0.60 -4.94
CA ASP A 57 31.62 -0.83 -4.73
C ASP A 57 30.35 -1.71 -4.88
N ASP A 58 29.25 -1.19 -5.46
CA ASP A 58 27.94 -1.85 -5.58
C ASP A 58 27.31 -2.27 -4.24
N ARG A 59 27.67 -1.63 -3.12
CA ARG A 59 27.06 -1.91 -1.82
C ARG A 59 25.80 -1.08 -1.61
N VAL A 60 24.84 -1.66 -0.89
CA VAL A 60 23.55 -1.03 -0.59
C VAL A 60 23.56 -0.42 0.82
N LEU A 61 23.15 0.85 0.93
CA LEU A 61 22.86 1.45 2.23
C LEU A 61 21.58 0.84 2.84
N LEU A 62 21.70 0.31 4.05
CA LEU A 62 20.58 -0.27 4.80
C LEU A 62 20.43 0.41 6.16
N LEU A 63 19.19 0.49 6.64
CA LEU A 63 18.84 0.92 7.99
C LEU A 63 18.55 -0.30 8.87
N SER A 64 18.83 -0.19 10.17
CA SER A 64 18.35 -1.14 11.18
C SER A 64 17.32 -0.45 12.08
N GLN A 65 16.04 -0.55 11.72
CA GLN A 65 14.96 0.20 12.36
C GLN A 65 13.97 -0.73 13.07
N TYR A 66 13.53 -0.36 14.28
CA TYR A 66 12.46 -1.10 14.98
C TYR A 66 11.10 -0.79 14.34
N ARG A 67 10.40 -1.85 13.93
CA ARG A 67 9.05 -1.78 13.39
C ARG A 67 8.10 -2.44 14.39
N HIS A 68 7.34 -1.62 15.13
CA HIS A 68 6.43 -2.12 16.16
C HIS A 68 5.41 -3.13 15.62
N GLY A 69 4.81 -2.86 14.46
CA GLY A 69 3.86 -3.78 13.82
C GLY A 69 4.43 -5.16 13.43
N ALA A 70 5.75 -5.25 13.24
CA ALA A 70 6.45 -6.52 13.00
C ALA A 70 7.15 -7.09 14.26
N GLY A 71 7.08 -6.37 15.38
CA GLY A 71 7.69 -6.75 16.66
C GLY A 71 9.21 -6.89 16.66
N ARG A 72 9.92 -6.33 15.67
CA ARG A 72 11.37 -6.58 15.50
C ARG A 72 12.12 -5.39 14.92
N ARG A 73 13.45 -5.37 15.12
CA ARG A 73 14.37 -4.54 14.33
C ARG A 73 14.57 -5.18 12.96
N MET A 74 14.25 -4.44 11.91
CA MET A 74 14.35 -4.88 10.53
C MET A 74 15.54 -4.19 9.87
N VAL A 75 16.26 -4.95 9.06
CA VAL A 75 17.20 -4.41 8.08
C VAL A 75 16.40 -4.06 6.84
N GLU A 76 16.36 -2.80 6.45
CA GLU A 76 15.48 -2.30 5.39
C GLU A 76 16.13 -1.17 4.58
N LEU A 77 15.61 -0.93 3.37
CA LEU A 77 15.95 0.27 2.60
C LEU A 77 15.38 1.52 3.29
N PRO A 78 16.04 2.68 3.17
CA PRO A 78 15.42 3.95 3.48
C PRO A 78 14.10 4.10 2.70
N ALA A 79 13.01 4.36 3.42
CA ALA A 79 11.68 4.58 2.85
C ALA A 79 10.85 5.52 3.73
N GLY A 80 9.92 6.26 3.11
CA GLY A 80 9.05 7.22 3.77
C GLY A 80 7.91 7.71 2.89
#